data_AF-A0A6E8VZQ4-F1
#
_entry.id   AF-A0A6E8VZQ4-F1
#
_cell.length_a   1.000
_cell.length_b   1.000
_cell.length_c   1.000
_cell.angle_alpha   90.00
_cell.angle_beta   90.00
_cell.angle_gamma   90.00
#
_symmetry.space_group_name_H-M   'P 1'
#
loop_
_entity.id
_entity.type
_entity.pdbx_description
1 polymer ?
#
loop_
_entity_poly.entity_id
_entity_poly.type
_entity_poly.pdbx_seq_one_letter_code
_entity_poly.pdbx_strand_id
1 'polypeptide(L)' 'MVGKGLALCRLCLSGTSLEDVFEATDMNDLIFNLLAITITKSDSHPSKICQGCIKTLSDFRDYRERCLEV' A
#
# COMPACT_ATOMS: atom_id res chain seq x y z
N MET A 1 -19.54 -2.93 21.11
CA MET A 1 -18.26 -2.21 21.26
C MET A 1 -17.62 -2.13 19.89
N VAL A 2 -17.71 -0.98 19.22
CA VAL A 2 -17.05 -0.76 17.93
C VAL A 2 -15.55 -0.70 18.24
N GLY A 3 -14.83 -1.79 17.99
CA GLY A 3 -13.39 -1.82 18.18
C GLY A 3 -12.77 -0.71 17.36
N LYS A 4 -12.12 0.25 18.01
CA LYS A 4 -11.17 1.16 17.36
C LYS A 4 -10.19 0.26 16.61
N GLY A 5 -10.36 0.13 15.29
CA GLY A 5 -9.40 -0.56 14.45
C GLY A 5 -8.05 0.09 14.72
N LEU A 6 -7.09 -0.68 15.25
CA LEU A 6 -5.70 -0.25 15.29
C LEU A 6 -5.37 0.20 13.87
N ALA A 7 -4.90 1.43 13.70
CA ALA A 7 -4.38 1.86 12.43
C ALA A 7 -3.20 0.93 12.14
N LEU A 8 -3.36 0.05 11.16
CA LEU A 8 -2.35 -0.91 10.73
C LEU A 8 -2.07 -0.69 9.24
N CYS A 9 -0.86 -1.01 8.82
CA CYS A 9 -0.50 -1.03 7.42
C CYS A 9 -1.28 -2.15 6.70
N ARG A 10 -1.86 -1.83 5.54
CA ARG A 10 -2.62 -2.74 4.69
C ARG A 10 -1.81 -3.92 4.20
N LEU A 11 -0.49 -3.76 4.06
CA LEU A 11 0.38 -4.79 3.50
C LEU A 11 1.10 -5.60 4.59
N CYS A 12 1.69 -4.94 5.59
CA CYS A 12 2.49 -5.63 6.61
C CYS A 12 1.83 -5.74 7.99
N LEU A 13 0.63 -5.16 8.16
CA LEU A 13 -0.12 -5.15 9.43
C LEU A 13 0.66 -4.58 10.63
N SER A 14 1.68 -3.74 10.38
CA SER A 14 2.41 -2.97 11.40
C SER A 14 1.78 -1.60 11.64
N GLY A 15 1.96 -1.02 12.83
CA GLY A 15 1.31 0.21 13.28
C GLY A 15 2.12 1.51 13.15
N THR A 16 3.27 1.53 12.48
CA THR A 16 4.20 2.68 12.47
C THR A 16 4.13 3.50 11.16
N SER A 17 4.24 4.82 11.27
CA SER A 17 4.37 5.78 10.15
C SER A 17 3.36 5.56 9.02
N LEU A 18 2.08 5.68 9.37
CA LEU A 18 0.94 5.32 8.54
C LEU A 18 0.34 6.50 7.77
N GLU A 19 0.08 6.29 6.49
CA GLU A 19 -0.60 7.21 5.59
C GLU A 19 -1.81 6.55 4.95
N ASP A 20 -2.76 7.32 4.43
CA ASP A 20 -3.94 6.73 3.78
C ASP A 20 -3.59 6.22 2.37
N VAL A 21 -3.96 4.98 2.05
CA VAL A 21 -3.71 4.37 0.73
C VAL A 21 -4.38 5.14 -0.39
N PHE A 22 -5.51 5.81 -0.11
CA PHE A 22 -6.26 6.57 -1.12
C PHE A 22 -5.78 8.02 -1.27
N GLU A 23 -4.98 8.53 -0.33
CA GLU A 23 -4.42 9.89 -0.37
C GLU A 23 -2.93 9.89 -0.75
N ALA A 24 -2.22 8.78 -0.51
CA ALA A 24 -0.83 8.61 -0.92
C ALA A 24 -0.75 8.48 -2.45
N THR A 25 0.03 9.35 -3.08
CA THR A 25 0.17 9.47 -4.53
C THR A 25 0.41 8.11 -5.20
N ASP A 26 -0.49 7.75 -6.12
CA ASP A 26 -0.44 6.54 -6.95
C ASP A 26 -0.37 5.19 -6.20
N MET A 27 -0.58 5.15 -4.87
CA MET A 27 -0.40 3.91 -4.10
C MET A 27 -1.42 2.83 -4.44
N ASN A 28 -2.68 3.20 -4.68
CA ASN A 28 -3.70 2.22 -5.09
C ASN A 28 -3.31 1.56 -6.42
N ASP A 29 -2.86 2.38 -7.39
CA ASP A 29 -2.44 1.91 -8.71
C ASP A 29 -1.17 1.06 -8.64
N LEU A 30 -0.18 1.44 -7.82
CA LEU A 30 1.03 0.62 -7.63
C LEU A 30 0.70 -0.75 -7.02
N ILE A 31 -0.17 -0.79 -6.02
CA ILE A 31 -0.57 -2.06 -5.39
C ILE A 31 -1.29 -2.95 -6.41
N PHE A 32 -2.19 -2.39 -7.22
CA PHE A 32 -2.84 -3.14 -8.27
C PHE A 32 -1.85 -3.63 -9.34
N ASN A 33 -1.02 -2.74 -9.88
CA ASN A 33 -0.13 -3.05 -10.99
C ASN A 33 1.02 -4.01 -10.63
N LEU A 34 1.51 -3.95 -9.39
CA LEU A 34 2.66 -4.75 -8.96
C LEU A 34 2.24 -6.04 -8.23
N LEU A 35 1.11 -6.03 -7.52
CA LEU A 35 0.69 -7.17 -6.69
C LEU A 35 -0.62 -7.82 -7.16
N ALA A 36 -1.31 -7.27 -8.17
CA ALA A 36 -2.64 -7.70 -8.61
C ALA A 36 -3.69 -7.68 -7.48
N ILE A 37 -3.55 -6.75 -6.52
CA ILE A 37 -4.49 -6.58 -5.40
C ILE A 37 -5.33 -5.33 -5.64
N THR A 38 -6.65 -5.48 -5.65
CA THR A 38 -7.60 -4.35 -5.67
C THR A 38 -7.93 -3.92 -4.24
N ILE A 39 -7.79 -2.63 -3.95
CA ILE A 39 -8.14 -2.04 -2.66
C ILE A 39 -9.32 -1.09 -2.84
N THR A 40 -10.36 -1.28 -2.03
CA THR A 40 -11.59 -0.47 -2.08
C THR A 40 -11.90 0.19 -0.74
N LYS A 41 -12.62 1.31 -0.75
CA LYS A 41 -13.04 1.99 0.49
C LYS A 41 -14.03 1.17 1.32
N SER A 42 -14.66 0.15 0.73
CA SER A 42 -15.57 -0.77 1.40
C SER A 42 -14.88 -1.95 2.08
N ASP A 43 -13.56 -2.08 1.95
CA ASP A 43 -12.83 -3.21 2.53
C ASP A 43 -12.90 -3.18 4.07
N SER A 44 -13.06 -4.35 4.69
CA SER A 44 -12.89 -4.53 6.14
C SER A 44 -11.43 -4.55 6.61
N HIS A 45 -10.50 -4.41 5.67
CA HIS A 45 -9.05 -4.40 5.90
C HIS A 45 -8.54 -2.97 6.10
N PRO A 46 -7.35 -2.77 6.69
CA PRO A 46 -6.84 -1.43 6.98
C PRO A 46 -6.77 -0.54 5.72
N SER A 47 -7.11 0.74 5.86
CA SER A 47 -6.98 1.73 4.78
C SER A 47 -5.66 2.50 4.82
N LYS A 48 -4.75 2.11 5.72
CA LYS A 48 -3.46 2.79 5.92
C LYS A 48 -2.31 1.99 5.34
N ILE A 49 -1.23 2.65 4.96
CA ILE A 49 0.02 2.01 4.50
C ILE A 49 1.20 2.66 5.20
N CYS A 50 2.21 1.88 5.58
CA CYS A 50 3.40 2.41 6.23
C CYS A 50 4.48 2.81 5.22
N GLN A 51 5.34 3.74 5.63
CA GLN A 51 6.50 4.20 4.85
C GLN A 51 7.41 3.07 4.34
N GLY A 52 7.61 2.01 5.14
CA GLY A 52 8.40 0.85 4.72
C GLY A 52 7.80 0.14 3.50
N CYS A 53 6.49 -0.09 3.50
CA CYS A 53 5.80 -0.71 2.38
C CYS A 53 5.74 0.19 1.15
N ILE A 54 5.55 1.51 1.32
CA ILE A 54 5.62 2.48 0.23
C ILE A 54 7.00 2.39 -0.44
N LYS A 55 8.07 2.52 0.36
CA LYS A 55 9.44 2.48 -0.17
C LYS A 55 9.72 1.18 -0.92
N THR A 56 9.37 0.02 -0.35
CA THR A 56 9.61 -1.27 -1.00
C THR A 56 8.85 -1.40 -2.32
N LEU A 57 7.60 -0.94 -2.39
CA LEU A 57 6.84 -0.97 -3.65
C LEU A 57 7.43 -0.03 -4.70
N SER A 58 7.84 1.18 -4.33
CA SER A 58 8.49 2.11 -5.25
C SER A 58 9.82 1.58 -5.75
N ASP A 59 10.69 1.05 -4.87
CA ASP A 59 11.97 0.46 -5.27
C ASP A 59 11.75 -0.72 -6.23
N PHE A 60 10.73 -1.54 -5.99
CA PHE A 60 10.37 -2.66 -6.86
C PHE A 60 9.83 -2.20 -8.21
N ARG A 61 8.98 -1.16 -8.22
CA ARG A 61 8.48 -0.52 -9.45
C ARG A 61 9.65 -0.07 -10.32
N ASP A 62 10.58 0.70 -9.76
CA ASP A 62 11.73 1.25 -10.49
C ASP A 62 12.63 0.14 -11.03
N TYR A 63 12.83 -0.94 -10.25
CA TYR A 63 13.57 -2.11 -10.73
C TYR A 63 12.86 -2.80 -11.90
N ARG A 64 11.54 -3.01 -11.80
CA ARG A 64 10.74 -3.61 -12.87
C ARG A 64 10.77 -2.77 -14.15
N GLU A 65 10.69 -1.44 -14.04
CA GLU A 65 10.76 -0.53 -15.19
C GLU A 65 12.10 -0.67 -15.92
N ARG A 66 13.22 -0.67 -15.19
CA ARG A 66 14.56 -0.92 -15.78
C ARG A 66 14.68 -2.27 -16.48
N CYS A 67 13.97 -3.30 -16.02
CA CYS A 67 13.96 -4.60 -16.68
C CYS A 67 13.13 -4.64 -17.97
N LEU A 68 12.23 -3.68 -18.17
CA LEU A 68 11.36 -3.59 -19.35
C LEU A 68 11.87 -2.60 -20.41
N GLU A 69 12.86 -1.79 -20.08
CA GLU A 69 13.61 -0.98 -21.05
C GLU A 69 14.39 -1.92 -21.98
N VAL A 70 13.87 -2.11 -23.21
CA VAL A 70 14.46 -2.91 -24.31
C VAL A 70 15.14 -1.98 -25.32
#